data_AF-A0AAU7NPB6-F1
#
_entry.id   AF-A0AAU7NPB6-F1
#
_cell.length_a   1.000
_cell.length_b   1.000
_cell.length_c   1.000
_cell.angle_alpha   90.00
_cell.angle_beta   90.00
_cell.angle_gamma   90.00
#
_symmetry.space_group_name_H-M   'P 1'
#
loop_
_entity.id
_entity.type
_entity.pdbx_description
1 polymer ?
#
loop_
_entity_poly.entity_id
_entity_poly.type
_entity_poly.pdbx_seq_one_letter_code
_entity_poly.pdbx_strand_id
1 'polypeptide(L)'
;MKYSTHINLSGIDHYRLSDCTDLDDWLILDYIHDWSRSRSLGVCRRGDYVWLNFKTALDQMPILRVKEKSGISKRIKKLTALGLIVTHQDDEDKRLFVKLTELFFKVMGYRKDEKKGVDLNQQGVDSDQHSLENYYNLSIINQVGETEIFPMNLEWKPDVALFQSLLKKAGFKLSQVDRVWEADFITYWWSNPERQYTQEEWTRRLALRMIDYLQSPGLFDRLQGVYTDE
;
A
#
# COMPACT_ATOMS: atom_id res chain seq x y z
N MET A 1 -17.93 -9.43 -3.37
CA MET A 1 -16.54 -9.01 -3.05
C MET A 1 -15.99 -9.98 -2.01
N LYS A 2 -14.77 -10.48 -2.17
CA LYS A 2 -14.10 -11.26 -1.10
C LYS A 2 -13.31 -10.26 -0.27
N TYR A 3 -13.62 -10.15 1.03
CA TYR A 3 -12.88 -9.32 1.98
C TYR A 3 -11.95 -10.23 2.77
N SER A 4 -10.67 -9.89 2.82
CA SER A 4 -9.63 -10.55 3.62
C SER A 4 -9.10 -9.52 4.60
N THR A 5 -8.77 -9.95 5.81
CA THR A 5 -8.28 -9.06 6.87
C THR A 5 -7.10 -9.71 7.58
N HIS A 6 -6.17 -8.90 8.07
CA HIS A 6 -5.03 -9.38 8.85
C HIS A 6 -5.00 -8.67 10.22
N ILE A 7 -5.13 -9.44 11.30
CA ILE A 7 -5.20 -8.92 12.66
C ILE A 7 -4.08 -9.52 13.51
N ASN A 8 -3.20 -8.67 14.06
CA ASN A 8 -2.08 -9.11 14.91
C ASN A 8 -2.52 -9.24 16.39
N LEU A 9 -3.11 -10.38 16.75
CA LEU A 9 -3.57 -10.65 18.13
C LEU A 9 -2.46 -10.53 19.18
N SER A 10 -1.22 -10.91 18.84
CA SER A 10 -0.08 -10.80 19.77
C SER A 10 0.27 -9.35 20.07
N GLY A 11 0.23 -8.47 19.07
CA GLY A 11 0.42 -7.04 19.27
C GLY A 11 -0.69 -6.43 20.11
N ILE A 12 -1.95 -6.81 19.83
CA ILE A 12 -3.11 -6.30 20.56
C ILE A 12 -2.99 -6.59 22.06
N ASP A 13 -2.63 -7.82 22.41
CA ASP A 13 -2.38 -8.24 23.80
C ASP A 13 -1.18 -7.51 24.41
N HIS A 14 -0.05 -7.45 23.68
CA HIS A 14 1.17 -6.78 24.16
C HIS A 14 0.93 -5.30 24.52
N TYR A 15 0.17 -4.58 23.69
CA TYR A 15 -0.18 -3.18 23.91
C TYR A 15 -1.43 -3.00 24.81
N ARG A 16 -1.94 -4.07 25.42
CA ARG A 16 -3.11 -4.08 26.34
C ARG A 16 -4.37 -3.47 25.74
N LEU A 17 -4.57 -3.70 24.44
CA LEU A 17 -5.75 -3.22 23.72
C LEU A 17 -6.89 -4.24 23.71
N SER A 18 -6.63 -5.51 24.08
CA SER A 18 -7.63 -6.58 24.12
C SER A 18 -8.82 -6.27 25.03
N ASP A 19 -8.60 -5.53 26.12
CA ASP A 19 -9.65 -5.23 27.10
C ASP A 19 -10.54 -4.06 26.70
N CYS A 20 -10.06 -3.24 25.75
CA CYS A 20 -10.74 -2.01 25.34
C CYS A 20 -11.11 -2.01 23.86
N THR A 21 -10.75 -3.03 23.07
CA THR A 21 -11.12 -3.16 21.65
C THR A 21 -11.80 -4.50 21.39
N ASP A 22 -12.61 -4.56 20.34
CA ASP A 22 -13.19 -5.81 19.86
C ASP A 22 -12.87 -6.05 18.38
N LEU A 23 -13.36 -7.17 17.84
CA LEU A 23 -13.12 -7.55 16.45
C LEU A 23 -13.55 -6.46 15.44
N ASP A 24 -14.70 -5.81 15.65
CA ASP A 24 -15.17 -4.79 14.71
C ASP A 24 -14.24 -3.58 14.70
N ASP A 25 -13.64 -3.23 15.83
CA ASP A 25 -12.65 -2.14 15.91
C ASP A 25 -11.44 -2.43 15.03
N TRP A 26 -10.91 -3.66 15.09
CA TRP A 26 -9.77 -4.08 14.28
C TRP A 26 -10.10 -4.23 12.80
N LEU A 27 -11.31 -4.68 12.47
CA LEU A 27 -11.80 -4.71 11.09
C LEU A 27 -11.90 -3.29 10.49
N ILE A 28 -12.38 -2.33 11.27
CA ILE A 28 -12.43 -0.92 10.83
C ILE A 28 -11.00 -0.38 10.61
N LEU A 29 -10.07 -0.68 11.51
CA LEU A 29 -8.68 -0.24 11.37
C LEU A 29 -7.99 -0.86 10.16
N ASP A 30 -8.19 -2.15 9.92
CA ASP A 30 -7.67 -2.88 8.76
C ASP A 30 -8.26 -2.32 7.45
N TYR A 31 -9.56 -2.03 7.42
CA TYR A 31 -10.19 -1.35 6.29
C TYR A 31 -9.58 0.04 6.03
N ILE A 32 -9.37 0.84 7.08
CA ILE A 32 -8.73 2.16 6.95
C ILE A 32 -7.29 2.00 6.45
N HIS A 33 -6.57 0.99 6.92
CA HIS A 33 -5.21 0.67 6.48
C HIS A 33 -5.16 0.31 4.99
N ASP A 34 -6.03 -0.59 4.54
CA ASP A 34 -6.14 -0.94 3.13
C ASP A 34 -6.49 0.27 2.27
N TRP A 35 -7.46 1.09 2.70
CA TRP A 35 -7.83 2.31 1.99
C TRP A 35 -6.71 3.35 1.96
N SER A 36 -5.95 3.48 3.05
CA SER A 36 -4.78 4.37 3.11
C SER A 36 -3.69 3.97 2.11
N ARG A 37 -3.55 2.67 1.81
CA ARG A 37 -2.59 2.13 0.83
C ARG A 37 -3.15 2.06 -0.59
N SER A 38 -4.48 2.02 -0.73
CA SER A 38 -5.14 1.80 -2.03
C SER A 38 -4.90 2.95 -3.01
N ARG A 39 -4.32 2.66 -4.18
CA ARG A 39 -4.12 3.66 -5.24
C ARG A 39 -5.36 3.87 -6.13
N SER A 40 -6.53 3.39 -5.70
CA SER A 40 -7.77 3.51 -6.47
C SER A 40 -8.21 4.97 -6.62
N LEU A 41 -8.68 5.33 -7.81
CA LEU A 41 -9.21 6.66 -8.17
C LEU A 41 -10.39 7.11 -7.29
N GLY A 42 -11.06 6.18 -6.60
CA GLY A 42 -12.18 6.48 -5.70
C GLY A 42 -11.79 6.90 -4.28
N VAL A 43 -10.50 6.87 -3.92
CA VAL A 43 -10.02 7.24 -2.58
C VAL A 43 -9.74 8.74 -2.53
N CYS A 44 -10.63 9.50 -1.90
CA CYS A 44 -10.38 10.91 -1.61
C CYS A 44 -9.36 11.04 -0.47
N ARG A 45 -8.26 11.77 -0.72
CA ARG A 45 -7.15 11.99 0.21
C ARG A 45 -6.90 13.46 0.47
N ARG A 46 -6.41 13.77 1.67
CA ARG A 46 -5.83 15.07 2.03
C ARG A 46 -4.55 14.84 2.82
N GLY A 47 -3.40 14.98 2.16
CA GLY A 47 -2.12 14.55 2.72
C GLY A 47 -2.17 13.08 3.14
N ASP A 48 -1.82 12.81 4.39
CA ASP A 48 -1.83 11.46 4.98
C ASP A 48 -3.22 10.97 5.42
N TYR A 49 -4.27 11.78 5.25
CA TYR A 49 -5.61 11.41 5.64
C TYR A 49 -6.40 10.83 4.47
N VAL A 50 -7.19 9.80 4.75
CA VAL A 50 -8.18 9.23 3.83
C VAL A 50 -9.60 9.58 4.24
N TRP A 51 -10.43 9.88 3.26
CA TRP A 51 -11.86 10.07 3.50
C TRP A 51 -12.53 8.75 3.88
N LEU A 52 -13.18 8.73 5.03
CA LEU A 52 -13.94 7.57 5.50
C LEU A 52 -15.43 7.78 5.24
N ASN A 53 -15.95 7.16 4.18
CA ASN A 53 -17.38 7.11 3.91
C ASN A 53 -18.03 5.93 4.64
N PHE A 54 -18.84 6.19 5.68
CA PHE A 54 -19.49 5.14 6.46
C PHE A 54 -20.44 4.26 5.65
N LYS A 55 -21.09 4.80 4.62
CA LYS A 55 -21.97 3.99 3.76
C LYS A 55 -21.14 2.97 2.99
N THR A 56 -20.09 3.44 2.32
CA THR A 56 -19.16 2.58 1.57
C THR A 56 -18.51 1.54 2.46
N ALA A 57 -18.10 1.92 3.67
CA ALA A 57 -17.52 1.01 4.65
C ALA A 57 -18.48 -0.14 5.02
N LEU A 58 -19.74 0.16 5.31
CA LEU A 58 -20.77 -0.85 5.63
C LEU A 58 -21.05 -1.78 4.45
N ASP A 59 -21.12 -1.23 3.24
CA ASP A 59 -21.40 -2.00 2.02
C ASP A 59 -20.24 -2.94 1.67
N GLN A 60 -19.00 -2.52 1.94
CA GLN A 60 -17.78 -3.28 1.62
C GLN A 60 -17.35 -4.27 2.71
N MET A 61 -17.80 -4.09 3.95
CA MET A 61 -17.47 -4.96 5.08
C MET A 61 -18.72 -5.66 5.62
N PRO A 62 -19.30 -6.63 4.89
CA PRO A 62 -20.51 -7.32 5.33
C PRO A 62 -20.33 -8.09 6.65
N ILE A 63 -19.08 -8.43 7.02
CA ILE A 63 -18.74 -9.13 8.27
C ILE A 63 -18.82 -8.25 9.52
N LEU A 64 -18.81 -6.92 9.39
CA LEU A 64 -18.97 -6.02 10.54
C LEU A 64 -20.29 -6.30 11.25
N ARG A 65 -20.26 -6.48 12.58
CA ARG A 65 -21.50 -6.65 13.36
C ARG A 65 -22.27 -5.35 13.46
N VAL A 66 -21.56 -4.22 13.44
CA VAL A 66 -22.17 -2.90 13.33
C VAL A 66 -22.79 -2.71 11.94
N LYS A 67 -24.12 -2.50 11.91
CA LYS A 67 -24.88 -2.28 10.68
C LYS A 67 -25.30 -0.83 10.44
N GLU A 68 -25.05 0.05 11.41
CA GLU A 68 -25.48 1.44 11.36
C GLU A 68 -24.31 2.42 11.35
N LYS A 69 -24.50 3.55 10.66
CA LYS A 69 -23.52 4.66 10.63
C LYS A 69 -23.22 5.21 12.02
N SER A 70 -24.22 5.24 12.89
CA SER A 70 -24.11 5.69 14.28
C SER A 70 -23.11 4.81 15.06
N GLY A 71 -23.13 3.50 14.84
CA GLY A 71 -22.22 2.54 15.46
C GLY A 71 -20.79 2.73 14.97
N ILE A 72 -20.57 2.94 13.66
CA ILE A 72 -19.23 3.24 13.13
C ILE A 72 -18.71 4.54 13.75
N SER A 73 -19.55 5.59 13.81
CA SER A 73 -19.15 6.87 14.42
C SER A 73 -18.69 6.71 15.88
N LYS A 74 -19.41 5.90 16.68
CA LYS A 74 -19.00 5.58 18.06
C LYS A 74 -17.66 4.87 18.11
N ARG A 75 -17.43 3.89 17.23
CA ARG A 75 -16.16 3.16 17.14
C ARG A 75 -15.01 4.06 16.69
N ILE A 76 -15.24 4.96 15.73
CA ILE A 76 -14.21 5.93 15.32
C ILE A 76 -13.82 6.84 16.48
N LYS A 77 -14.78 7.39 17.23
CA LYS A 77 -14.47 8.20 18.43
C LYS A 77 -13.66 7.41 19.46
N LYS A 78 -14.03 6.15 19.69
CA LYS A 78 -13.31 5.23 20.58
C LYS A 78 -11.88 4.99 20.11
N LEU A 79 -11.68 4.67 18.83
CA LEU A 79 -10.35 4.45 18.23
C LEU A 79 -9.47 5.70 18.26
N THR A 80 -10.05 6.89 18.09
CA THR A 80 -9.35 8.16 18.27
C THR A 80 -8.93 8.36 19.73
N ALA A 81 -9.80 8.08 20.70
CA ALA A 81 -9.49 8.19 22.12
C ALA A 81 -8.38 7.21 22.56
N LEU A 82 -8.29 6.04 21.92
CA LEU A 82 -7.21 5.07 22.11
C LEU A 82 -5.90 5.45 21.41
N GLY A 83 -5.89 6.54 20.63
CA GLY A 83 -4.71 6.99 19.90
C GLY A 83 -4.30 6.06 18.76
N LEU A 84 -5.22 5.24 18.23
CA LEU A 84 -4.98 4.35 17.08
C LEU A 84 -5.20 5.07 15.75
N ILE A 85 -6.03 6.12 15.76
CA ILE A 85 -6.29 6.99 14.61
C ILE A 85 -6.33 8.45 15.02
N VAL A 86 -6.11 9.32 14.05
CA VAL A 86 -6.40 10.75 14.12
C VAL A 86 -7.49 11.06 13.12
N THR A 87 -8.45 11.90 13.51
CA THR A 87 -9.54 12.31 12.65
C THR A 87 -9.50 13.81 12.42
N HIS A 88 -9.75 14.23 11.19
CA HIS A 88 -9.95 15.62 10.80
C HIS A 88 -11.30 15.71 10.08
N GLN A 89 -12.13 16.69 10.44
CA GLN A 89 -13.37 16.94 9.73
C GLN A 89 -13.20 18.20 8.90
N ASP A 90 -13.56 18.09 7.63
CA ASP A 90 -13.53 19.23 6.71
C ASP A 90 -14.66 20.21 7.03
N ASP A 91 -14.35 21.50 7.10
CA ASP A 91 -15.30 22.55 7.48
C ASP A 91 -16.34 22.81 6.38
N GLU A 92 -15.97 22.62 5.11
CA GLU A 92 -16.84 22.88 3.96
C GLU A 92 -17.85 21.74 3.73
N ASP A 93 -17.35 20.51 3.56
CA ASP A 93 -18.17 19.36 3.17
C ASP A 93 -18.57 18.45 4.34
N LYS A 94 -18.13 18.78 5.57
CA LYS A 94 -18.31 17.95 6.78
C LYS A 94 -17.81 16.51 6.64
N ARG A 95 -16.92 16.26 5.67
CA ARG A 95 -16.34 14.94 5.41
C ARG A 95 -15.35 14.56 6.51
N LEU A 96 -15.42 13.31 6.94
CA LEU A 96 -14.51 12.78 7.95
C LEU A 96 -13.28 12.16 7.28
N PHE A 97 -12.13 12.75 7.53
CA PHE A 97 -10.82 12.29 7.12
C PHE A 97 -10.13 11.59 8.29
N VAL A 98 -9.49 10.46 8.04
CA VAL A 98 -8.87 9.62 9.07
C VAL A 98 -7.45 9.25 8.66
N LYS A 99 -6.55 9.22 9.64
CA LYS A 99 -5.15 8.82 9.50
C LYS A 99 -4.82 7.81 10.59
N LEU A 100 -4.09 6.74 10.26
CA LEU A 100 -3.55 5.78 11.23
C LEU A 100 -2.34 6.37 11.96
N THR A 101 -2.20 6.06 13.24
CA THR A 101 -1.10 6.59 14.07
C THR A 101 0.09 5.63 14.10
N GLU A 102 1.23 6.09 14.62
CA GLU A 102 2.36 5.20 14.92
C GLU A 102 1.97 4.04 15.85
N LEU A 103 1.06 4.27 16.80
CA LEU A 103 0.63 3.23 17.74
C LEU A 103 -0.01 2.06 16.98
N PHE A 104 -0.87 2.34 16.01
CA PHE A 104 -1.44 1.29 15.15
C PHE A 104 -0.34 0.47 14.47
N PHE A 105 0.65 1.13 13.84
CA PHE A 105 1.73 0.43 13.15
C PHE A 105 2.63 -0.38 14.09
N LYS A 106 2.89 0.13 15.31
CA LYS A 106 3.61 -0.60 16.36
C LYS A 106 2.87 -1.87 16.79
N VAL A 107 1.55 -1.78 16.97
CA VAL A 107 0.70 -2.93 17.29
C VAL A 107 0.73 -3.95 16.16
N MET A 108 0.52 -3.52 14.92
CA MET A 108 0.47 -4.42 13.76
C MET A 108 1.83 -5.04 13.44
N GLY A 109 2.93 -4.31 13.67
CA GLY A 109 4.30 -4.77 13.44
C GLY A 109 4.89 -5.62 14.57
N TYR A 110 4.22 -5.75 15.71
CA TYR A 110 4.74 -6.45 16.88
C TYR A 110 5.05 -7.93 16.59
N ARG A 111 6.23 -8.38 17.04
CA ARG A 111 6.68 -9.77 17.00
C ARG A 111 7.27 -10.13 18.37
N LYS A 112 6.78 -11.22 18.97
CA LYS A 112 7.17 -11.66 20.32
C LYS A 112 8.65 -12.07 20.42
N ASP A 113 9.26 -12.46 19.31
CA ASP A 113 10.61 -13.04 19.24
C ASP A 113 11.63 -12.11 18.57
N GLU A 114 11.62 -10.80 18.84
CA GLU A 114 12.79 -9.96 18.56
C GLU A 114 13.96 -10.32 19.50
N LYS A 115 14.57 -11.49 19.25
CA LYS A 115 15.96 -11.71 19.65
C LYS A 115 16.80 -10.62 18.98
N LYS A 116 17.58 -9.88 19.77
CA LYS A 116 18.61 -8.96 19.30
C LYS A 116 19.40 -9.59 18.13
N GLY A 117 19.34 -8.93 16.97
CA GLY A 117 20.30 -8.97 15.86
C GLY A 117 20.75 -10.33 15.33
N VAL A 118 20.42 -10.62 14.06
CA VAL A 118 21.23 -11.54 13.25
C VAL A 118 22.15 -10.70 12.37
N ASP A 119 23.46 -10.80 12.65
CA ASP A 119 24.54 -10.28 11.83
C ASP A 119 24.49 -10.96 10.44
N LEU A 120 24.53 -10.16 9.38
CA LEU A 120 24.19 -10.55 8.00
C LEU A 120 25.18 -11.55 7.33
N ASN A 121 26.13 -12.11 8.08
CA ASN A 121 27.29 -12.81 7.52
C ASN A 121 27.42 -14.31 7.85
N GLN A 122 26.41 -14.97 8.42
CA GLN A 122 26.46 -16.43 8.62
C GLN A 122 25.20 -17.14 8.12
N GLN A 123 25.35 -17.79 6.96
CA GLN A 123 24.72 -19.04 6.45
C GLN A 123 23.21 -19.25 6.67
N GLY A 124 22.39 -19.77 5.75
CA GLY A 124 22.60 -20.59 4.56
C GLY A 124 21.32 -21.44 4.42
N VAL A 125 20.59 -21.25 3.31
CA VAL A 125 19.52 -22.11 2.73
C VAL A 125 18.40 -22.62 3.66
N ASP A 126 17.21 -22.01 3.60
CA ASP A 126 16.09 -22.65 2.87
C ASP A 126 15.01 -21.61 2.56
N SER A 127 14.59 -21.58 1.30
CA SER A 127 13.77 -20.52 0.72
C SER A 127 12.40 -21.08 0.39
N ASP A 128 11.41 -20.78 1.23
CA ASP A 128 10.01 -20.81 0.83
C ASP A 128 9.32 -19.49 1.21
N GLN A 129 9.23 -18.66 0.19
CA GLN A 129 8.15 -17.72 -0.14
C GLN A 129 7.39 -17.08 1.04
N HIS A 130 7.85 -15.89 1.46
CA HIS A 130 7.02 -14.69 1.65
C HIS A 130 7.83 -13.62 2.40
N SER A 131 8.59 -12.78 1.69
CA SER A 131 9.07 -11.50 2.22
C SER A 131 9.79 -10.68 1.15
N LEU A 132 9.05 -9.89 0.37
CA LEU A 132 9.62 -8.79 -0.40
C LEU A 132 9.00 -7.42 -0.08
N GLU A 133 7.97 -7.33 0.77
CA GLU A 133 7.40 -6.04 1.17
C GLU A 133 8.12 -5.37 2.36
N ASN A 134 8.99 -6.08 3.08
CA ASN A 134 9.63 -5.57 4.29
C ASN A 134 10.92 -4.76 4.08
N TYR A 135 11.32 -4.47 2.83
CA TYR A 135 12.53 -3.67 2.54
C TYR A 135 12.28 -2.22 2.11
N TYR A 136 11.03 -1.76 2.00
CA TYR A 136 10.73 -0.48 1.35
C TYR A 136 10.53 0.73 2.29
N ASN A 137 10.60 0.58 3.62
CA ASN A 137 10.36 1.70 4.55
C ASN A 137 11.60 2.23 5.31
N LEU A 138 12.83 1.94 4.85
CA LEU A 138 14.05 2.44 5.52
C LEU A 138 14.95 3.37 4.68
N SER A 139 14.40 4.09 3.69
CA SER A 139 15.18 5.15 3.02
C SER A 139 14.38 6.40 2.67
N ILE A 140 13.55 6.91 3.59
CA ILE A 140 13.16 8.33 3.58
C ILE A 140 13.93 9.04 4.70
N ILE A 141 15.25 9.10 4.55
CA ILE A 141 16.07 10.08 5.27
C ILE A 141 17.10 10.63 4.27
N ASN A 142 16.88 11.90 3.92
CA ASN A 142 17.80 12.85 3.29
C ASN A 142 18.21 12.63 1.83
N GLN A 143 17.57 13.39 0.93
CA GLN A 143 18.29 14.34 0.06
C GLN A 143 17.34 15.44 -0.42
N VAL A 144 17.60 16.66 0.05
CA VAL A 144 16.95 17.90 -0.39
C VAL A 144 17.60 18.30 -1.72
N GLY A 145 16.96 17.92 -2.81
CA GLY A 145 17.05 18.58 -4.11
C GLY A 145 15.62 18.69 -4.60
N GLU A 146 15.21 19.86 -5.10
CA GLU A 146 13.87 20.06 -5.64
C GLU A 146 13.65 19.07 -6.80
N THR A 147 13.02 17.93 -6.51
CA THR A 147 12.69 16.95 -7.53
C THR A 147 11.47 17.45 -8.27
N GLU A 148 11.69 17.89 -9.50
CA GLU A 148 10.65 18.30 -10.44
C GLU A 148 9.59 17.18 -10.59
N ILE A 149 8.33 17.54 -10.37
CA ILE A 149 7.17 16.67 -10.63
C ILE A 149 6.64 16.98 -12.02
N PHE A 150 6.36 15.95 -12.81
CA PHE A 150 5.88 16.13 -14.18
C PHE A 150 4.92 15.01 -14.60
N PRO A 151 3.97 15.30 -15.51
CA PRO A 151 3.14 14.27 -16.12
C PRO A 151 3.98 13.39 -17.04
N MET A 152 3.59 12.12 -17.21
CA MET A 152 4.26 11.23 -18.16
C MET A 152 4.29 11.83 -19.56
N ASN A 153 5.41 11.70 -20.26
CA ASN A 153 5.56 12.11 -21.66
C ASN A 153 6.11 10.96 -22.51
N LEU A 154 5.86 11.00 -23.82
CA LEU A 154 6.22 9.90 -24.75
C LEU A 154 7.73 9.69 -24.89
N GLU A 155 8.53 10.72 -24.60
CA GLU A 155 10.00 10.68 -24.69
C GLU A 155 10.64 10.27 -23.36
N TRP A 156 9.84 10.06 -22.32
CA TRP A 156 10.33 9.77 -20.99
C TRP A 156 11.13 8.46 -20.98
N LYS A 157 12.23 8.48 -20.21
CA LYS A 157 13.07 7.31 -19.98
C LYS A 157 13.29 7.11 -18.49
N PRO A 158 13.29 5.85 -18.00
CA PRO A 158 13.60 5.60 -16.61
C PRO A 158 15.05 5.97 -16.29
N ASP A 159 15.31 6.28 -15.02
CA ASP A 159 16.69 6.26 -14.51
C ASP A 159 17.20 4.81 -14.61
N VAL A 160 18.14 4.58 -15.53
CA VAL A 160 18.63 3.24 -15.86
C VAL A 160 19.32 2.59 -14.66
N ALA A 161 20.06 3.35 -13.86
CA ALA A 161 20.79 2.82 -12.70
C ALA A 161 19.81 2.37 -11.62
N LEU A 162 18.82 3.22 -11.31
CA LEU A 162 17.77 2.90 -10.35
C LEU A 162 16.93 1.71 -10.85
N PHE A 163 16.46 1.74 -12.10
CA PHE A 163 15.64 0.70 -12.70
C PHE A 163 16.33 -0.67 -12.66
N GLN A 164 17.59 -0.74 -13.11
CA GLN A 164 18.38 -1.97 -13.06
C GLN A 164 18.59 -2.45 -11.62
N SER A 165 18.83 -1.55 -10.67
CA SER A 165 19.01 -1.91 -9.27
C SER A 165 17.74 -2.55 -8.68
N LEU A 166 16.55 -2.06 -9.05
CA LEU A 166 15.27 -2.58 -8.58
C LEU A 166 14.97 -3.96 -9.17
N LEU A 167 15.18 -4.14 -10.49
CA LEU A 167 15.03 -5.45 -11.13
C LEU A 167 15.98 -6.49 -10.52
N LYS A 168 17.25 -6.12 -10.34
CA LYS A 168 18.27 -7.00 -9.76
C LYS A 168 17.90 -7.42 -8.33
N LYS A 169 17.39 -6.49 -7.51
CA LYS A 169 16.90 -6.80 -6.15
C LYS A 169 15.73 -7.79 -6.17
N ALA A 170 14.89 -7.76 -7.21
CA ALA A 170 13.81 -8.70 -7.41
C ALA A 170 14.24 -10.03 -8.08
N GLY A 171 15.54 -10.22 -8.34
CA GLY A 171 16.08 -11.44 -8.96
C GLY A 171 16.02 -11.48 -10.49
N PHE A 172 15.69 -10.35 -11.14
CA PHE A 172 15.56 -10.27 -12.59
C PHE A 172 16.70 -9.47 -13.25
N LYS A 173 16.97 -9.78 -14.52
CA LYS A 173 17.93 -9.07 -15.38
C LYS A 173 17.17 -8.14 -16.32
N LEU A 174 17.77 -7.00 -16.66
CA LEU A 174 17.21 -6.05 -17.61
C LEU A 174 16.91 -6.70 -18.99
N SER A 175 17.71 -7.68 -19.40
CA SER A 175 17.51 -8.41 -20.66
C SER A 175 16.22 -9.24 -20.71
N GLN A 176 15.54 -9.43 -19.57
CA GLN A 176 14.25 -10.13 -19.51
C GLN A 176 13.07 -9.18 -19.70
N VAL A 177 13.28 -7.87 -19.62
CA VAL A 177 12.23 -6.87 -19.80
C VAL A 177 11.98 -6.65 -21.28
N ASP A 178 10.74 -6.87 -21.72
CA ASP A 178 10.34 -6.52 -23.08
C ASP A 178 10.18 -4.99 -23.22
N ARG A 179 10.69 -4.43 -24.32
CA ARG A 179 10.55 -3.00 -24.63
C ARG A 179 9.10 -2.60 -24.90
N VAL A 180 8.27 -3.53 -25.35
CA VAL A 180 6.82 -3.28 -25.55
C VAL A 180 6.17 -2.87 -24.23
N TRP A 181 6.55 -3.50 -23.13
CA TRP A 181 5.99 -3.20 -21.81
C TRP A 181 6.33 -1.79 -21.31
N GLU A 182 7.50 -1.27 -21.67
CA GLU A 182 7.88 0.13 -21.40
C GLU A 182 6.99 1.10 -22.19
N ALA A 183 6.79 0.83 -23.49
CA ALA A 183 5.94 1.64 -24.35
C ALA A 183 4.49 1.66 -23.87
N ASP A 184 3.95 0.53 -23.41
CA ASP A 184 2.59 0.45 -22.86
C ASP A 184 2.46 1.21 -21.54
N PHE A 185 3.47 1.09 -20.67
CA PHE A 185 3.51 1.85 -19.43
C PHE A 185 3.46 3.35 -19.72
N ILE A 186 4.31 3.82 -20.64
CA ILE A 186 4.35 5.22 -21.07
C ILE A 186 3.01 5.64 -21.66
N THR A 187 2.45 4.86 -22.59
CA THR A 187 1.18 5.18 -23.27
C THR A 187 0.02 5.26 -22.28
N TYR A 188 -0.06 4.30 -21.34
CA TYR A 188 -1.07 4.30 -20.29
C TYR A 188 -0.98 5.58 -19.45
N TRP A 189 0.20 5.91 -18.92
CA TRP A 189 0.34 7.08 -18.05
C TRP A 189 0.28 8.41 -18.80
N TRP A 190 0.70 8.45 -20.06
CA TRP A 190 0.57 9.64 -20.92
C TRP A 190 -0.90 10.02 -21.16
N SER A 191 -1.79 9.02 -21.24
CA SER A 191 -3.24 9.26 -21.32
C SER A 191 -3.88 9.75 -20.01
N ASN A 192 -3.10 9.86 -18.92
CA ASN A 192 -3.54 10.28 -17.58
C ASN A 192 -2.69 11.47 -17.05
N PRO A 193 -2.73 12.65 -17.72
CA PRO A 193 -1.85 13.79 -17.42
C PRO A 193 -2.09 14.44 -16.04
N GLU A 194 -3.21 14.14 -15.39
CA GLU A 194 -3.49 14.59 -14.02
C GLU A 194 -2.58 13.95 -12.97
N ARG A 195 -1.88 12.87 -13.34
CA ARG A 195 -0.95 12.16 -12.46
C ARG A 195 0.48 12.57 -12.75
N GLN A 196 1.08 13.23 -11.77
CA GLN A 196 2.42 13.77 -11.85
C GLN A 196 3.24 13.16 -10.74
N TYR A 197 4.46 12.75 -11.08
CA TYR A 197 5.41 12.13 -10.17
C TYR A 197 6.81 12.62 -10.50
N THR A 198 7.75 12.39 -9.58
CA THR A 198 9.16 12.65 -9.85
C THR A 198 9.74 11.59 -10.79
N GLN A 199 10.90 11.87 -11.39
CA GLN A 199 11.66 10.91 -12.20
C GLN A 199 11.89 9.57 -11.46
N GLU A 200 12.21 9.65 -10.17
CA GLU A 200 12.48 8.49 -9.31
C GLU A 200 11.22 7.65 -9.10
N GLU A 201 10.10 8.31 -8.83
CA GLU A 201 8.80 7.66 -8.65
C GLU A 201 8.30 7.00 -9.93
N TRP A 202 8.43 7.67 -11.07
CA TRP A 202 8.11 7.08 -12.38
C TRP A 202 8.95 5.83 -12.65
N THR A 203 10.25 5.92 -12.39
CA THR A 203 11.18 4.78 -12.55
C THR A 203 10.81 3.61 -11.64
N ARG A 204 10.47 3.86 -10.38
CA ARG A 204 10.02 2.82 -9.44
C ARG A 204 8.73 2.16 -9.91
N ARG A 205 7.76 2.94 -10.39
CA ARG A 205 6.48 2.42 -10.89
C ARG A 205 6.66 1.54 -12.11
N LEU A 206 7.53 1.95 -13.04
CA LEU A 206 7.90 1.11 -14.18
C LEU A 206 8.53 -0.20 -13.70
N ALA A 207 9.52 -0.14 -12.79
CA ALA A 207 10.19 -1.33 -12.26
C ALA A 207 9.22 -2.33 -11.65
N LEU A 208 8.32 -1.86 -10.78
CA LEU A 208 7.31 -2.72 -10.16
C LEU A 208 6.41 -3.38 -11.21
N ARG A 209 5.97 -2.60 -12.22
CA ARG A 209 5.13 -3.15 -13.28
C ARG A 209 5.85 -4.24 -14.09
N MET A 210 7.13 -4.06 -14.37
CA MET A 210 7.93 -5.06 -15.07
C MET A 210 8.16 -6.31 -14.22
N ILE A 211 8.37 -6.14 -12.91
CA ILE A 211 8.49 -7.26 -11.97
C ILE A 211 7.19 -8.07 -11.96
N ASP A 212 6.03 -7.41 -11.92
CA ASP A 212 4.72 -8.10 -11.97
C ASP A 212 4.58 -8.94 -13.25
N TYR A 213 4.96 -8.37 -14.40
CA TYR A 213 4.92 -9.08 -15.69
C TYR A 213 5.88 -10.27 -15.73
N LEU A 214 7.07 -10.13 -15.17
CA LEU A 214 8.07 -11.20 -15.11
C LEU A 214 7.68 -12.32 -14.14
N GLN A 215 7.02 -11.98 -13.04
CA GLN A 215 6.53 -12.96 -12.05
C GLN A 215 5.29 -13.70 -12.52
N SER A 216 4.47 -13.07 -13.38
CA SER A 216 3.24 -13.65 -13.91
C SER A 216 3.18 -13.54 -15.44
N PRO A 217 3.93 -14.40 -16.17
CA PRO A 217 3.86 -14.46 -17.63
C PRO A 217 2.41 -14.72 -18.08
N GLY A 218 1.89 -13.89 -18.98
CA GLY A 218 0.49 -13.96 -19.46
C GLY A 218 -0.50 -13.04 -18.74
N LEU A 219 -0.09 -12.28 -17.71
CA LEU A 219 -0.91 -11.18 -17.18
C LEU A 219 -1.19 -10.12 -18.25
N PHE A 220 -0.23 -9.96 -19.17
CA PHE A 220 -0.31 -9.04 -20.30
C PHE A 220 -1.40 -9.43 -21.30
N ASP A 221 -1.40 -10.69 -21.76
CA ASP A 221 -2.38 -11.21 -22.73
C ASP A 221 -3.81 -11.15 -22.17
N ARG A 222 -3.96 -11.44 -20.86
CA ARG A 222 -5.25 -11.33 -20.15
C ARG A 222 -5.75 -9.90 -20.00
N LEU A 223 -4.85 -8.91 -19.87
CA LEU A 223 -5.23 -7.49 -19.72
C LEU A 223 -5.50 -6.81 -21.07
N GLN A 224 -4.90 -7.30 -22.16
CA GLN A 224 -5.20 -6.84 -23.52
C GLN A 224 -6.40 -7.58 -24.16
N GLY A 225 -6.97 -8.58 -23.48
CA GLY A 225 -8.10 -9.36 -24.01
C GLY A 225 -7.72 -10.31 -25.15
N VAL A 226 -6.43 -10.62 -25.30
CA VAL A 226 -5.95 -11.58 -26.29
C VAL A 226 -6.00 -12.96 -25.65
N TYR A 227 -7.14 -13.65 -25.79
CA TYR A 227 -7.18 -15.10 -25.60
C TYR A 227 -6.47 -15.74 -26.80
N THR A 228 -5.32 -16.35 -26.59
CA THR A 228 -4.89 -17.47 -27.42
C THR A 228 -5.42 -18.73 -26.75
N ASP A 229 -6.53 -19.24 -27.26
CA ASP A 229 -7.00 -20.59 -26.96
C ASP A 229 -6.01 -21.59 -27.60
N GLU A 230 -5.19 -22.25 -26.79
CA GLU A 230 -4.66 -23.59 -27.05
C GLU A 230 -4.71 -24.44 -25.77
#